data_AF-A0A4Y7PIF9-F1
#
_entry.id   AF-A0A4Y7PIF9-F1
#
_cell.length_a   1.000
_cell.length_b   1.000
_cell.length_c   1.000
_cell.angle_alpha   90.00
_cell.angle_beta   90.00
_cell.angle_gamma   90.00
#
_symmetry.space_group_name_H-M   'P 1'
#
loop_
_entity.id
_entity.type
_entity.pdbx_description
1 polymer ?
#
loop_
_entity_poly.entity_id
_entity_poly.type
_entity_poly.pdbx_seq_one_letter_code
_entity_poly.pdbx_strand_id
1 'polypeptide(L)'
;FFVTSRPEKDLRSKFLSDSVSSGTRTLILHDIDLGIVQKDIKLFLQARLTEVAARHRDEIPQTSSKWPTAAEIDALTERAGGLFIFASTVVGFLDESSFLTPERLSSILNENVTASSSHMNPYANLDKLYYQILDFMLRAGPHPIEVTADMFRRVVGTILFLR
;
A
#
# COMPACT_ATOMS: atom_id res chain seq x y z
N PHE A 1 13.38 -21.20 15.49
CA PHE A 1 13.29 -20.80 14.06
C PHE A 1 11.96 -20.08 13.86
N PHE A 2 11.86 -19.20 12.85
CA PHE A 2 10.64 -18.46 12.51
C PHE A 2 10.35 -18.68 11.03
N VAL A 3 9.10 -19.01 10.69
CA VAL A 3 8.68 -19.31 9.33
C VAL A 3 7.46 -18.46 9.00
N THR A 4 7.47 -17.82 7.84
CA THR A 4 6.32 -17.12 7.29
C THR A 4 5.92 -17.77 5.97
N SER A 5 4.62 -17.81 5.69
CA SER A 5 4.09 -18.35 4.44
C SER A 5 2.78 -17.65 4.07
N ARG A 6 2.40 -17.76 2.79
CA ARG A 6 1.03 -17.49 2.36
C ARG A 6 0.11 -18.60 2.88
N PRO A 7 -1.22 -18.41 2.93
CA PRO A 7 -2.16 -19.41 3.43
C PRO A 7 -2.34 -20.59 2.45
N GLU A 8 -1.24 -21.24 2.07
CA GLU A 8 -1.21 -22.42 1.21
C GLU A 8 -1.76 -23.61 1.98
N LYS A 9 -2.74 -24.29 1.38
CA LYS A 9 -3.53 -25.36 2.01
C LYS A 9 -2.66 -26.47 2.61
N ASP A 10 -1.57 -26.82 1.95
CA ASP A 10 -0.68 -27.91 2.38
C ASP A 10 0.22 -27.50 3.55
N LEU A 11 0.60 -26.23 3.66
CA LEU A 11 1.40 -25.71 4.78
C LEU A 11 0.53 -25.52 6.02
N ARG A 12 -0.48 -24.64 5.93
CA ARG A 12 -1.86 -25.09 6.17
C ARG A 12 -2.12 -26.20 7.18
N SER A 13 -2.46 -27.34 6.58
CA SER A 13 -2.78 -28.60 7.23
C SER A 13 -1.62 -29.19 8.02
N LYS A 14 -0.37 -29.09 7.53
CA LYS A 14 0.80 -29.63 8.23
C LYS A 14 1.03 -28.95 9.58
N PHE A 15 1.03 -27.61 9.61
CA PHE A 15 1.22 -26.84 10.85
C PHE A 15 0.06 -26.96 11.84
N LEU A 16 -1.13 -27.35 11.37
CA LEU A 16 -2.29 -27.62 12.20
C LEU A 16 -2.38 -29.08 12.66
N SER A 17 -1.57 -29.99 12.11
CA SER A 17 -1.55 -31.40 12.52
C SER A 17 -0.94 -31.55 13.92
N ASP A 18 -1.44 -32.51 14.72
CA ASP A 18 -1.00 -32.77 16.09
C ASP A 18 0.52 -32.98 16.22
N SER A 19 1.12 -33.59 15.19
CA SER A 19 2.55 -33.85 15.13
C SER A 19 3.42 -32.59 15.09
N VAL A 20 2.88 -31.46 14.61
CA VAL A 20 3.61 -30.19 14.45
C VAL A 20 3.07 -29.12 15.39
N SER A 21 1.76 -29.09 15.62
CA SER A 21 1.11 -28.07 16.44
C SER A 21 1.55 -28.14 17.92
N SER A 22 1.90 -29.33 18.41
CA SER A 22 2.45 -29.52 19.77
C SER A 22 3.81 -28.83 19.99
N GLY A 23 4.60 -28.65 18.94
CA GLY A 23 5.92 -28.01 18.98
C GLY A 23 5.97 -26.62 18.37
N THR A 24 4.84 -26.08 17.90
CA THR A 24 4.81 -24.80 17.17
C THR A 24 3.70 -23.89 17.68
N ARG A 25 3.90 -22.57 17.50
CA ARG A 25 2.85 -21.57 17.74
C ARG A 25 2.48 -20.93 16.41
N THR A 26 1.24 -21.13 16.00
CA THR A 26 0.72 -20.59 14.74
C THR A 26 0.00 -19.27 14.99
N LEU A 27 0.33 -18.25 14.20
CA LEU A 27 -0.37 -16.96 14.17
C LEU A 27 -0.90 -16.72 12.76
N ILE A 28 -2.22 -16.58 12.61
CA ILE A 28 -2.85 -16.34 11.31
C ILE A 28 -3.10 -14.84 11.19
N LEU A 29 -2.31 -14.18 10.34
CA LEU A 29 -2.36 -12.72 10.20
C LEU A 29 -3.69 -12.21 9.62
N HIS A 30 -4.40 -13.02 8.83
CA HIS A 30 -5.68 -12.64 8.21
C HIS A 30 -6.89 -12.79 9.17
N ASP A 31 -6.69 -13.40 10.34
CA ASP A 31 -7.76 -13.60 11.35
C ASP A 31 -7.69 -12.53 12.45
N ILE A 32 -6.75 -11.58 12.35
CA ILE A 32 -6.64 -10.45 13.29
C ILE A 32 -7.81 -9.51 13.05
N ASP A 33 -8.42 -9.03 14.14
CA ASP A 33 -9.51 -8.06 14.08
C ASP A 33 -9.12 -6.83 13.24
N LEU A 34 -9.98 -6.48 12.28
CA LEU A 34 -9.74 -5.38 11.36
C LEU A 34 -9.55 -4.05 12.11
N GLY A 35 -10.22 -3.86 13.25
CA GLY A 35 -10.06 -2.66 14.08
C GLY A 35 -8.67 -2.55 14.71
N ILE A 36 -8.03 -3.67 15.06
CA ILE A 36 -6.63 -3.69 15.49
C ILE A 36 -5.72 -3.33 14.31
N VAL A 37 -5.90 -3.98 13.17
CA VAL A 37 -5.09 -3.72 11.98
C VAL A 37 -5.20 -2.26 11.51
N GLN A 38 -6.40 -1.69 11.54
CA GLN A 38 -6.62 -0.27 11.20
C GLN A 38 -5.92 0.69 12.17
N LYS A 39 -5.90 0.38 13.48
CA LYS A 39 -5.14 1.19 14.46
C LYS A 39 -3.64 1.15 14.16
N ASP A 40 -3.11 -0.03 13.86
CA ASP A 40 -1.68 -0.18 13.55
C ASP A 40 -1.31 0.50 12.23
N ILE A 41 -2.17 0.41 11.19
CA ILE A 41 -2.01 1.15 9.93
C ILE A 41 -2.04 2.67 10.16
N LYS A 42 -3.00 3.16 10.96
CA LYS A 42 -3.09 4.58 11.30
C LYS A 42 -1.83 5.07 11.99
N LEU A 43 -1.34 4.32 12.98
CA LEU A 43 -0.10 4.64 13.69
C LEU A 43 1.11 4.65 12.74
N PHE A 44 1.20 3.65 11.85
CA PHE A 44 2.24 3.58 10.83
C PHE A 44 2.21 4.80 9.90
N LEU A 45 1.03 5.16 9.36
CA LEU A 45 0.86 6.32 8.49
C LEU A 45 1.22 7.62 9.21
N GLN A 46 0.77 7.80 10.46
CA GLN A 46 1.12 8.95 11.28
C GLN A 46 2.63 9.10 11.44
N ALA A 47 3.31 8.04 11.86
CA ALA A 47 4.75 8.07 12.10
C ALA A 47 5.51 8.35 10.79
N ARG A 48 5.25 7.57 9.74
CA ARG A 48 6.01 7.65 8.49
C ARG A 48 5.74 8.94 7.72
N LEU A 49 4.50 9.40 7.64
CA LEU A 49 4.22 10.65 6.92
C LEU A 49 4.72 11.89 7.69
N THR A 50 4.83 11.81 9.02
CA THR A 50 5.52 12.85 9.81
C THR A 50 7.01 12.90 9.46
N GLU A 51 7.66 11.75 9.28
CA GLU A 51 9.07 11.69 8.82
C GLU A 51 9.22 12.26 7.41
N VAL A 52 8.32 11.90 6.49
CA VAL A 52 8.28 12.44 5.12
C VAL A 52 8.12 13.96 5.14
N ALA A 53 7.18 14.48 5.95
CA ALA A 53 6.96 15.91 6.12
C ALA A 53 8.22 16.63 6.66
N ALA A 54 8.92 16.01 7.61
CA ALA A 54 10.14 16.58 8.17
C ALA A 54 11.30 16.62 7.16
N ARG A 55 11.44 15.57 6.35
CA ARG A 55 12.49 15.47 5.32
C ARG A 55 12.31 16.47 4.18
N HIS A 56 11.05 16.74 3.83
CA HIS A 56 10.67 17.56 2.69
C HIS A 56 10.10 18.92 3.09
N ARG A 57 10.48 19.40 4.28
CA ARG A 57 9.95 20.63 4.90
C ARG A 57 10.05 21.85 3.97
N ASP A 58 11.15 21.97 3.23
CA ASP A 58 11.42 23.14 2.39
C ASP A 58 10.59 23.15 1.10
N GLU A 59 10.03 22.00 0.71
CA GLU A 59 9.26 21.82 -0.52
C GLU A 59 7.75 21.73 -0.27
N ILE A 60 7.35 21.38 0.95
CA ILE A 60 5.94 21.35 1.35
C ILE A 60 5.50 22.79 1.71
N PRO A 61 4.46 23.34 1.04
CA PRO A 61 4.00 24.70 1.30
C PRO A 61 3.65 24.92 2.78
N GLN A 62 4.28 25.91 3.42
CA GLN A 62 4.02 26.25 4.83
C GLN A 62 2.58 26.72 5.11
N THR A 63 1.82 27.03 4.07
CA THR A 63 0.37 27.31 4.16
C THR A 63 -0.41 26.09 4.68
N SER A 64 0.10 24.88 4.41
CA SER A 64 -0.37 23.63 4.99
C SER A 64 0.34 23.40 6.32
N SER A 65 0.07 24.25 7.32
CA SER A 65 0.76 24.27 8.63
C SER A 65 0.77 22.93 9.39
N LYS A 66 0.02 21.91 8.95
CA LYS A 66 -0.02 20.56 9.51
C LYS A 66 -0.22 19.49 8.43
N TRP A 67 0.74 19.36 7.50
CA TRP A 67 0.73 18.24 6.55
C TRP A 67 1.47 17.01 7.12
N PRO A 68 0.91 15.79 6.98
CA PRO A 68 -0.49 15.54 6.63
C PRO A 68 -1.44 15.86 7.79
N THR A 69 -2.68 16.20 7.46
CA THR A 69 -3.75 16.42 8.42
C THR A 69 -4.25 15.09 8.99
N ALA A 70 -4.84 15.13 10.20
CA ALA A 70 -5.46 13.94 10.79
C ALA A 70 -6.56 13.34 9.89
N ALA A 71 -7.31 14.18 9.18
CA ALA A 71 -8.35 13.73 8.26
C ALA A 71 -7.78 12.98 7.04
N GLU A 72 -6.65 13.44 6.49
CA GLU A 72 -5.97 12.74 5.39
C GLU A 72 -5.44 11.37 5.85
N ILE A 73 -4.90 11.30 7.07
CA ILE A 73 -4.45 10.04 7.67
C ILE A 73 -5.61 9.07 7.87
N ASP A 74 -6.75 9.56 8.38
CA ASP A 74 -7.95 8.74 8.57
C ASP A 74 -8.49 8.22 7.24
N ALA A 75 -8.54 9.06 6.22
CA ALA A 75 -8.97 8.66 4.88
C ALA A 75 -8.02 7.63 4.24
N LEU A 76 -6.71 7.78 4.42
CA LEU A 76 -5.74 6.76 3.98
C LEU A 76 -5.88 5.44 4.75
N THR A 77 -6.16 5.50 6.05
CA THR A 77 -6.39 4.32 6.89
C THR A 77 -7.63 3.56 6.44
N GLU A 78 -8.71 4.27 6.14
CA GLU A 78 -9.94 3.68 5.61
C GLU A 78 -9.70 3.04 4.24
N ARG A 79 -9.06 3.77 3.32
CA ARG A 79 -8.72 3.27 1.98
C ARG A 79 -7.79 2.06 2.00
N ALA A 80 -6.90 1.97 2.99
CA ALA A 80 -6.04 0.82 3.16
C ALA A 80 -6.81 -0.48 3.40
N GLY A 81 -8.01 -0.43 3.98
CA GLY A 81 -8.87 -1.60 4.14
C GLY A 81 -8.21 -2.77 4.88
N GLY A 82 -7.27 -2.49 5.79
CA GLY A 82 -6.47 -3.51 6.49
C GLY A 82 -5.20 -3.97 5.76
N LEU A 83 -4.91 -3.43 4.57
CA LEU A 83 -3.75 -3.81 3.77
C LEU A 83 -2.56 -2.90 4.08
N PHE A 84 -1.59 -3.40 4.85
CA PHE A 84 -0.32 -2.70 5.09
C PHE A 84 0.44 -2.36 3.80
N ILE A 85 0.30 -3.20 2.76
CA ILE A 85 0.91 -2.94 1.45
C ILE A 85 0.38 -1.65 0.81
N PHE A 86 -0.90 -1.32 1.01
CA PHE A 86 -1.45 -0.04 0.55
C PHE A 86 -0.76 1.11 1.29
N ALA A 87 -0.73 1.05 2.62
CA ALA A 87 -0.16 2.12 3.45
C ALA A 87 1.33 2.33 3.17
N SER A 88 2.13 1.26 3.07
CA SER A 88 3.56 1.36 2.78
C SER A 88 3.84 1.88 1.37
N THR A 89 3.01 1.50 0.39
CA THR A 89 3.12 1.99 -0.99
C THR A 89 2.80 3.48 -1.07
N VAL A 90 1.75 3.95 -0.38
CA VAL A 90 1.43 5.39 -0.28
C VAL A 90 2.61 6.16 0.31
N VAL A 91 3.17 5.69 1.44
CA VAL A 91 4.33 6.33 2.07
C VAL A 91 5.51 6.43 1.09
N GLY A 92 5.87 5.33 0.41
CA GLY A 92 6.97 5.33 -0.55
C GLY A 92 6.73 6.31 -1.70
N PHE A 93 5.53 6.29 -2.28
CA PHE A 93 5.18 7.18 -3.38
C PHE A 93 5.19 8.67 -3.00
N LEU A 94 4.81 8.99 -1.76
CA LEU A 94 4.85 10.37 -1.25
C LEU A 94 6.28 10.82 -0.88
N ASP A 95 7.16 9.88 -0.59
CA ASP A 95 8.56 10.15 -0.19
C ASP A 95 9.50 10.33 -1.39
N GLU A 96 9.21 9.70 -2.53
CA GLU A 96 10.10 9.69 -3.71
C GLU A 96 10.23 11.05 -4.43
N SER A 97 9.28 11.97 -4.30
CA SER A 97 9.41 13.30 -4.92
C SER A 97 8.50 14.34 -4.26
N SER A 98 9.17 15.24 -3.55
CA SER A 98 8.65 16.21 -2.60
C SER A 98 7.89 17.38 -3.19
N PHE A 99 8.26 17.85 -4.38
CA PHE A 99 7.57 18.96 -5.08
C PHE A 99 6.09 18.70 -5.37
N LEU A 100 5.66 17.44 -5.45
CA LEU A 100 4.29 17.06 -5.78
C LEU A 100 3.60 16.33 -4.62
N THR A 101 4.21 16.25 -3.45
CA THR A 101 3.72 15.37 -2.37
C THR A 101 2.30 15.71 -1.88
N PRO A 102 1.94 16.99 -1.63
CA PRO A 102 0.55 17.35 -1.29
C PRO A 102 -0.43 17.09 -2.44
N GLU A 103 -0.01 17.33 -3.68
CA GLU A 103 -0.83 17.11 -4.88
C GLU A 103 -1.08 15.63 -5.12
N ARG A 104 -0.05 14.78 -4.97
CA ARG A 104 -0.14 13.32 -5.01
C ARG A 104 -1.07 12.78 -3.93
N LEU A 105 -0.95 13.28 -2.70
CA LEU A 105 -1.87 12.91 -1.63
C LEU A 105 -3.31 13.27 -2.00
N SER A 106 -3.54 14.49 -2.51
CA SER A 106 -4.86 14.90 -2.96
C SER A 106 -5.37 14.03 -4.12
N SER A 107 -4.53 13.62 -5.06
CA SER A 107 -4.89 12.73 -6.17
C SER A 107 -5.31 11.34 -5.67
N ILE A 108 -4.58 10.80 -4.69
CA ILE A 108 -4.97 9.55 -4.03
C ILE A 108 -6.33 9.70 -3.35
N LEU A 109 -6.59 10.83 -2.67
CA LEU A 109 -7.79 11.06 -1.86
C LEU A 109 -9.03 11.57 -2.63
N ASN A 110 -8.87 12.29 -3.74
CA ASN A 110 -9.95 12.95 -4.48
C ASN A 110 -10.70 12.00 -5.40
N GLU A 111 -10.10 10.89 -5.80
CA GLU A 111 -10.80 9.97 -6.68
C GLU A 111 -11.71 9.05 -5.86
N ASN A 112 -13.02 9.31 -5.96
CA ASN A 112 -14.06 8.50 -5.34
C ASN A 112 -14.00 7.06 -5.88
N VAL A 113 -14.06 6.11 -4.96
CA VAL A 113 -14.36 4.72 -5.29
C VAL A 113 -15.89 4.66 -5.29
N THR A 114 -16.50 4.40 -6.43
CA THR A 114 -17.94 4.14 -6.44
C THR A 114 -18.18 2.91 -5.58
N ALA A 115 -19.03 3.04 -4.55
CA ALA A 115 -19.32 1.98 -3.57
C ALA A 115 -19.75 0.64 -4.21
N SER A 116 -20.18 0.67 -5.47
CA SER A 116 -20.51 -0.52 -6.27
C SER A 116 -19.29 -1.39 -6.65
N SER A 117 -18.08 -0.83 -6.69
CA SER A 117 -16.86 -1.55 -7.09
C SER A 117 -16.17 -2.31 -5.95
N SER A 118 -16.33 -1.84 -4.70
CA SER A 118 -15.71 -2.44 -3.51
C SER A 118 -16.32 -3.80 -3.14
N HIS A 119 -17.59 -4.05 -3.47
CA HIS A 119 -18.23 -5.34 -3.23
C HIS A 119 -17.76 -6.46 -4.18
N MET A 120 -17.27 -6.11 -5.37
CA MET A 120 -16.81 -7.10 -6.37
C MET A 120 -15.29 -7.33 -6.33
N ASN A 121 -14.51 -6.34 -5.90
CA ASN A 121 -13.05 -6.46 -5.81
C ASN A 121 -12.55 -5.94 -4.45
N PRO A 122 -12.14 -6.82 -3.52
CA PRO A 122 -11.59 -6.41 -2.22
C PRO A 122 -10.27 -5.64 -2.33
N TYR A 123 -9.62 -5.67 -3.50
CA TYR A 123 -8.36 -4.97 -3.78
C TYR A 123 -8.55 -3.72 -4.64
N ALA A 124 -9.78 -3.25 -4.87
CA ALA A 124 -10.05 -2.11 -5.75
C ALA A 124 -9.22 -0.85 -5.40
N ASN A 125 -9.06 -0.55 -4.10
CA ASN A 125 -8.24 0.58 -3.66
C ASN A 125 -6.74 0.38 -3.96
N LEU A 126 -6.25 -0.85 -3.82
CA LEU A 126 -4.87 -1.20 -4.09
C LEU A 126 -4.56 -1.17 -5.60
N ASP A 127 -5.44 -1.74 -6.42
CA ASP A 127 -5.33 -1.70 -7.88
C ASP A 127 -5.32 -0.26 -8.39
N LYS A 128 -6.17 0.58 -7.82
CA LYS A 128 -6.24 2.00 -8.11
C LYS A 128 -4.95 2.73 -7.73
N LEU A 129 -4.43 2.48 -6.52
CA LEU A 129 -3.17 3.07 -6.08
C LEU A 129 -2.03 2.69 -7.04
N TYR A 130 -1.92 1.42 -7.40
CA TYR A 130 -0.89 0.97 -8.35
C TYR A 130 -1.07 1.61 -9.72
N TYR A 131 -2.30 1.69 -10.23
CA TYR A 131 -2.56 2.37 -11.49
C TYR A 131 -2.12 3.84 -11.47
N GLN A 132 -2.47 4.58 -10.41
CA GLN A 132 -2.09 5.99 -10.25
C GLN A 132 -0.57 6.17 -10.22
N ILE A 133 0.14 5.31 -9.47
CA ILE A 133 1.60 5.35 -9.39
C ILE A 133 2.22 5.05 -10.75
N LEU A 134 1.73 4.02 -11.45
CA LEU A 134 2.24 3.63 -12.75
C LEU A 134 1.98 4.71 -13.82
N ASP A 135 0.76 5.26 -13.89
CA ASP A 135 0.43 6.35 -14.83
C ASP A 135 1.28 7.59 -14.54
N PHE A 136 1.46 7.94 -13.27
CA PHE A 136 2.34 9.03 -12.87
C PHE A 136 3.78 8.79 -13.34
N MET A 137 4.35 7.62 -13.05
CA MET A 137 5.73 7.29 -13.41
C MET A 137 5.93 7.24 -14.93
N LEU A 138 4.93 6.76 -15.68
CA LEU A 138 4.97 6.76 -17.15
C LEU A 138 5.02 8.19 -17.72
N ARG A 139 4.28 9.13 -17.13
CA ARG A 139 4.24 10.54 -17.59
C ARG A 139 5.42 11.36 -17.12
N ALA A 140 5.94 11.09 -15.93
CA ALA A 140 7.04 11.84 -15.32
C ALA A 140 8.44 11.31 -15.71
N GLY A 141 8.51 10.12 -16.30
CA GLY A 141 9.77 9.48 -16.67
C GLY A 141 10.54 10.19 -17.79
N PRO A 142 11.88 10.02 -17.87
CA PRO A 142 12.70 10.65 -18.89
C PRO A 142 12.60 10.00 -20.28
N HIS A 143 11.94 8.85 -20.38
CA HIS A 143 11.78 8.07 -21.61
C HIS A 143 10.34 8.17 -22.13
N PRO A 144 10.12 8.08 -23.45
CA PRO A 144 8.77 8.02 -24.01
C PRO A 144 7.92 6.93 -23.37
N ILE A 145 6.62 7.21 -23.22
CA ILE A 145 5.66 6.32 -22.56
C ILE A 145 5.70 4.92 -23.20
N GLU A 146 5.83 4.83 -24.52
CA GLU A 146 5.85 3.56 -25.26
C GLU A 146 7.06 2.69 -24.85
N VAL A 147 8.22 3.31 -24.66
CA VAL A 147 9.46 2.62 -24.28
C VAL A 147 9.35 2.10 -22.85
N THR A 148 8.89 2.94 -21.92
CA THR A 148 8.71 2.56 -20.52
C THR A 148 7.63 1.48 -20.37
N ALA A 149 6.54 1.57 -21.14
CA ALA A 149 5.48 0.58 -21.16
C ALA A 149 5.95 -0.77 -21.73
N ASP A 150 6.80 -0.79 -22.77
CA ASP A 150 7.37 -2.03 -23.30
C ASP A 150 8.28 -2.71 -22.26
N MET A 151 9.15 -1.94 -21.59
CA MET A 151 9.99 -2.47 -20.52
C MET A 151 9.16 -3.06 -19.37
N PHE A 152 8.14 -2.33 -18.91
CA PHE A 152 7.24 -2.81 -17.86
C PHE A 152 6.55 -4.12 -18.27
N ARG A 153 6.00 -4.18 -19.50
CA ARG A 153 5.34 -5.38 -20.03
C ARG A 153 6.29 -6.57 -20.11
N ARG A 154 7.55 -6.36 -20.52
CA ARG A 154 8.55 -7.44 -20.56
C ARG A 154 8.85 -7.98 -19.16
N VAL A 155 9.13 -7.10 -18.20
CA VAL A 155 9.49 -7.52 -16.84
C VAL A 155 8.30 -8.21 -16.15
N VAL A 156 7.16 -7.53 -16.08
CA VAL A 156 5.97 -8.04 -15.36
C VAL A 156 5.36 -9.21 -16.12
N GLY A 157 5.32 -9.16 -17.45
CA GLY A 157 4.86 -10.27 -18.28
C GLY A 157 5.69 -11.54 -18.08
N THR A 158 7.01 -11.41 -17.95
CA THR A 158 7.87 -12.57 -17.64
C THR A 158 7.57 -13.14 -16.25
N ILE A 159 7.40 -12.30 -15.24
CA ILE A 159 7.07 -12.74 -13.87
C ILE A 159 5.73 -13.47 -13.83
N LEU A 160 4.72 -12.94 -14.52
CA LEU A 160 3.40 -13.55 -14.60
C LEU A 160 3.42 -14.88 -15.35
N PHE A 161 4.28 -15.03 -16.37
CA PHE A 161 4.42 -16.28 -17.12
C PHE A 161 5.14 -17.38 -16.34
N LEU A 162 5.98 -17.02 -15.37
CA LEU A 162 6.73 -17.96 -14.53
C LEU A 162 5.94 -18.48 -13.31
N ARG A 163 4.69 -18.05 -13.15
CA ARG A 163 3.84 -18.36 -11.99
C ARG A 163 2.74 -19.34 -12.36
#